data_AF-A0A1N6CSX1-F1
#
_entry.id   AF-A0A1N6CSX1-F1
#
_cell.length_a   1.000
_cell.length_b   1.000
_cell.length_c   1.000
_cell.angle_alpha   90.00
_cell.angle_beta   90.00
_cell.angle_gamma   90.00
#
_symmetry.space_group_name_H-M   'P 1'
#
loop_
_entity.id
_entity.type
_entity.pdbx_description
1 polymer ?
#
loop_
_entity_poly.entity_id
_entity_poly.type
_entity_poly.pdbx_seq_one_letter_code
_entity_poly.pdbx_strand_id
1 'polypeptide(L)'
;MTRRSFSKLTLRLWLVIIALFVAISPARADIAVTFYSHDFGKNFPHAFFVMKGELDSGEKVDTSYGFTAVNISPGILWGSVKGKVETPKPKYIEQSNPHFTVVVGDEGYRRLMSVVTKWRDMPQKSYHLNKRNCVHFASEAIAALGFRFNSKTKNWKKPKSFMIEVLGLNPGLSK
;
A
#
# COMPACT_ATOMS: atom_id res chain seq x y z
N MET A 1 -41.02 3.72 54.42
CA MET A 1 -40.20 4.64 53.59
C MET A 1 -38.94 3.90 53.14
N THR A 2 -38.45 4.14 51.91
CA THR A 2 -37.04 3.99 51.45
C THR A 2 -36.34 2.61 51.33
N ARG A 3 -36.87 1.62 50.58
CA ARG A 3 -36.05 0.47 50.10
C ARG A 3 -36.07 0.18 48.59
N ARG A 4 -37.04 0.70 47.83
CA ARG A 4 -37.20 0.44 46.37
C ARG A 4 -36.34 1.31 45.45
N SER A 5 -35.73 2.38 45.95
CA SER A 5 -34.99 3.36 45.13
C SER A 5 -33.55 2.93 44.85
N PHE A 6 -32.90 2.26 45.80
CA PHE A 6 -31.48 1.87 45.72
C PHE A 6 -31.18 0.81 44.65
N SER A 7 -32.10 -0.14 44.38
CA SER A 7 -31.88 -1.17 43.34
C SER A 7 -32.02 -0.63 41.91
N LYS A 8 -32.85 0.40 41.71
CA LYS A 8 -33.01 1.04 40.40
C LYS A 8 -31.82 1.94 40.07
N LEU A 9 -31.23 2.59 41.08
CA LEU A 9 -30.06 3.44 40.91
C LEU A 9 -28.81 2.62 40.57
N THR A 10 -28.61 1.49 41.26
CA THR A 10 -27.51 0.56 40.98
C THR A 10 -27.64 -0.09 39.61
N LEU A 11 -28.84 -0.56 39.21
CA LEU A 11 -29.07 -1.11 37.88
C LEU A 11 -28.83 -0.10 36.75
N ARG A 12 -29.25 1.16 36.93
CA ARG A 12 -28.97 2.25 35.99
C ARG A 12 -27.47 2.55 35.89
N LEU A 13 -26.76 2.52 37.01
CA LEU A 13 -25.31 2.74 37.02
C LEU A 13 -24.57 1.62 36.25
N TRP A 14 -24.97 0.36 36.44
CA TRP A 14 -24.43 -0.77 35.68
C TRP A 14 -24.73 -0.68 34.18
N LEU A 15 -25.94 -0.26 33.79
CA LEU A 15 -26.30 -0.06 32.39
C LEU A 15 -25.49 1.08 31.74
N VAL A 16 -25.22 2.17 32.47
CA VAL A 16 -24.37 3.27 31.98
C VAL A 16 -22.91 2.82 31.85
N ILE A 17 -22.40 2.04 32.81
CA ILE A 17 -21.03 1.48 32.73
C ILE A 17 -20.90 0.54 31.53
N ILE A 18 -21.87 -0.36 31.31
CA ILE A 18 -21.89 -1.27 30.14
C ILE A 18 -21.99 -0.47 28.83
N ALA A 19 -22.82 0.57 28.78
CA ALA A 19 -22.92 1.44 27.60
C ALA A 19 -21.62 2.22 27.33
N LEU A 20 -20.90 2.64 28.37
CA LEU A 20 -19.59 3.29 28.24
C LEU A 20 -18.51 2.31 27.76
N PHE A 21 -18.56 1.03 28.12
CA PHE A 21 -17.65 0.02 27.61
C PHE A 21 -17.93 -0.38 26.15
N VAL A 22 -19.19 -0.32 25.68
CA VAL A 22 -19.55 -0.58 24.27
C VAL A 22 -19.18 0.59 23.35
N ALA A 23 -19.07 1.81 23.88
CA ALA A 23 -18.73 3.01 23.11
C ALA A 23 -17.24 3.17 22.81
N ILE A 24 -16.36 2.37 23.42
CA ILE A 24 -14.92 2.36 23.12
C ILE A 24 -14.69 1.39 21.95
N SER A 25 -15.10 1.80 20.75
CA SER A 25 -14.55 1.19 19.54
C SER A 25 -13.14 1.76 19.35
N PRO A 26 -12.07 0.94 19.34
CA PRO A 26 -10.78 1.44 18.93
C PRO A 26 -10.96 1.99 17.51
N ALA A 27 -10.57 3.24 17.28
CA ALA A 27 -10.35 3.72 15.92
C ALA A 27 -9.31 2.78 15.32
N ARG A 28 -9.73 1.86 14.44
CA ARG A 28 -8.82 0.90 13.82
C ARG A 28 -8.09 1.63 12.71
N ALA A 29 -6.77 1.62 12.73
CA ALA A 29 -5.97 1.98 11.58
C ALA A 29 -6.35 1.11 10.39
N ASP A 30 -7.00 1.72 9.42
CA ASP A 30 -7.41 1.09 8.17
C ASP A 30 -6.80 1.88 7.02
N ILE A 31 -5.55 1.57 6.66
CA ILE A 31 -4.91 2.11 5.46
C ILE A 31 -5.25 1.19 4.30
N ALA A 32 -6.08 1.68 3.37
CA ALA A 32 -6.32 1.04 2.09
C ALA A 32 -5.08 1.22 1.19
N VAL A 33 -4.46 0.10 0.84
CA VAL A 33 -3.31 0.05 -0.06
C VAL A 33 -3.74 -0.54 -1.38
N THR A 34 -3.85 0.29 -2.41
CA THR A 34 -4.27 -0.13 -3.74
C THR A 34 -3.05 -0.21 -4.67
N PHE A 35 -2.85 -1.35 -5.30
CA PHE A 35 -1.77 -1.57 -6.26
C PHE A 35 -2.25 -1.25 -7.68
N TYR A 36 -1.45 -0.47 -8.40
CA TYR A 36 -1.77 0.04 -9.73
C TYR A 36 -0.75 -0.40 -10.76
N SER A 37 -1.20 -0.45 -12.02
CA SER A 37 -0.30 -0.38 -13.17
C SER A 37 -0.73 0.72 -14.14
N HIS A 38 0.25 1.33 -14.80
CA HIS A 38 0.02 2.17 -15.96
C HIS A 38 0.50 1.45 -17.22
N ASP A 39 -0.34 1.41 -18.24
CA ASP A 39 -0.03 0.74 -19.50
C ASP A 39 0.84 1.64 -20.41
N PHE A 40 1.37 1.05 -21.48
CA PHE A 40 2.13 1.78 -22.49
C PHE A 40 1.27 2.87 -23.15
N GLY A 41 1.84 4.05 -23.32
CA GLY A 41 1.20 5.19 -23.98
C GLY A 41 2.19 6.34 -24.11
N LYS A 42 1.81 7.55 -23.69
CA LYS A 42 2.75 8.68 -23.57
C LYS A 42 3.82 8.47 -22.49
N ASN A 43 3.56 7.56 -21.54
CA ASN A 43 4.44 7.25 -20.43
C ASN A 43 4.98 5.81 -20.54
N PHE A 44 6.14 5.57 -19.95
CA PHE A 44 6.69 4.21 -19.79
C PHE A 44 5.80 3.42 -18.82
N PRO A 45 5.57 2.10 -19.05
CA PRO A 45 4.77 1.30 -18.13
C PRO A 45 5.26 1.38 -16.71
N HIS A 46 4.32 1.44 -15.78
CA HIS A 46 4.64 1.67 -14.38
C HIS A 46 3.84 0.76 -13.45
N ALA A 47 4.43 0.44 -12.30
CA ALA A 47 3.81 -0.25 -11.18
C ALA A 47 4.06 0.59 -9.92
N PHE A 48 3.01 0.84 -9.15
CA PHE A 48 3.06 1.66 -7.95
C PHE A 48 1.90 1.28 -7.02
N PHE A 49 1.88 1.83 -5.82
CA PHE A 49 0.76 1.69 -4.90
C PHE A 49 0.35 3.03 -4.31
N VAL A 50 -0.93 3.14 -3.96
CA VAL A 50 -1.53 4.28 -3.27
C VAL A 50 -1.95 3.81 -1.89
N MET A 51 -1.70 4.63 -0.88
CA MET A 51 -2.12 4.40 0.50
C MET A 51 -3.06 5.51 0.92
N LYS A 52 -4.24 5.13 1.41
CA LYS A 52 -5.25 6.07 1.87
C LYS A 52 -5.93 5.58 3.15
N GLY A 53 -6.00 6.42 4.16
CA GLY A 53 -6.64 6.10 5.43
C GLY A 53 -6.14 6.96 6.58
N GLU A 54 -6.23 6.43 7.78
CA GLU A 54 -5.76 7.06 9.02
C GLU A 54 -5.04 6.01 9.87
N LEU A 55 -3.91 6.39 10.48
CA LEU A 55 -3.19 5.55 11.44
C LEU A 55 -3.84 5.64 12.83
N ASP A 56 -3.49 4.73 13.74
CA ASP A 56 -4.01 4.73 15.12
C ASP A 56 -3.64 6.03 15.87
N SER A 57 -2.58 6.72 15.43
CA SER A 57 -2.15 8.04 15.93
C SER A 57 -3.08 9.20 15.52
N GLY A 58 -4.03 8.97 14.62
CA GLY A 58 -4.83 10.02 13.96
C GLY A 58 -4.14 10.69 12.77
N GLU A 59 -2.94 10.24 12.40
CA GLU A 59 -2.25 10.75 11.20
C GLU A 59 -2.97 10.29 9.93
N LYS A 60 -3.39 11.25 9.10
CA LYS A 60 -4.02 10.99 7.80
C LYS A 60 -2.97 10.60 6.77
N VAL A 61 -3.19 9.48 6.10
CA VAL A 61 -2.38 9.00 5.00
C VAL A 61 -3.15 9.20 3.70
N ASP A 62 -2.59 9.97 2.78
CA ASP A 62 -3.03 10.06 1.39
C ASP A 62 -1.78 10.28 0.53
N THR A 63 -1.13 9.18 0.16
CA THR A 63 0.16 9.20 -0.52
C THR A 63 0.29 8.05 -1.50
N SER A 64 1.27 8.13 -2.38
CA SER A 64 1.57 7.08 -3.35
C SER A 64 3.08 6.91 -3.53
N TYR A 65 3.48 5.69 -3.87
CA TYR A 65 4.87 5.35 -4.10
C TYR A 65 5.04 4.43 -5.29
N GLY A 66 5.96 4.81 -6.17
CA GLY A 66 6.48 4.00 -7.27
C GLY A 66 8.01 4.15 -7.35
N PHE A 67 8.65 3.41 -8.26
CA PHE A 67 10.09 3.52 -8.48
C PHE A 67 10.41 3.65 -9.97
N THR A 68 11.18 4.68 -10.32
CA THR A 68 11.43 5.05 -11.72
C THR A 68 12.85 5.57 -11.93
N ALA A 69 13.23 5.76 -13.19
CA ALA A 69 14.43 6.48 -13.54
C ALA A 69 14.22 7.99 -13.30
N VAL A 70 15.24 8.69 -12.82
CA VAL A 70 15.20 10.15 -12.67
C VAL A 70 14.93 10.82 -14.01
N ASN A 71 15.61 10.34 -15.06
CA ASN A 71 15.43 10.76 -16.44
C ASN A 71 15.11 9.54 -17.30
N ILE A 72 13.96 9.55 -17.97
CA ILE A 72 13.57 8.51 -18.93
C ILE A 72 14.29 8.79 -20.25
N SER A 73 15.27 7.95 -20.60
CA SER A 73 16.05 8.09 -21.83
C SER A 73 16.40 6.71 -22.43
N PRO A 74 16.82 6.64 -23.71
CA PRO A 74 17.29 5.39 -24.31
C PRO A 74 18.44 4.72 -23.54
N GLY A 75 19.19 5.48 -22.73
CA GLY A 75 20.26 4.97 -21.85
C GLY A 75 19.82 3.86 -20.91
N ILE A 76 18.53 3.82 -20.56
CA ILE A 76 17.91 2.79 -19.73
C ILE A 76 18.01 1.38 -20.37
N LEU A 77 18.09 1.30 -21.69
CA LEU A 77 18.25 0.03 -22.42
C LEU A 77 19.68 -0.52 -22.33
N TRP A 78 20.66 0.34 -22.05
CA TRP A 78 22.09 0.02 -22.10
C TRP A 78 22.73 -0.21 -20.73
N GLY A 79 21.99 -0.01 -19.63
CA GLY A 79 22.48 -0.30 -18.29
C GLY A 79 21.74 0.45 -17.19
N SER A 80 22.37 0.52 -16.01
CA SER A 80 21.79 1.20 -14.86
C SER A 80 21.81 2.72 -15.05
N VAL A 81 20.74 3.39 -14.64
CA VAL A 81 20.61 4.86 -14.59
C VAL A 81 20.24 5.32 -13.18
N LYS A 82 20.29 6.64 -12.94
CA LYS A 82 19.82 7.17 -11.66
C LYS A 82 18.35 6.81 -11.45
N GLY A 83 18.03 6.18 -10.32
CA GLY A 83 16.68 5.82 -9.92
C GLY A 83 16.18 6.71 -8.79
N LYS A 84 14.86 6.79 -8.65
CA LYS A 84 14.18 7.48 -7.54
C LYS A 84 12.90 6.75 -7.16
N VAL A 85 12.57 6.81 -5.88
CA VAL A 85 11.19 6.63 -5.46
C VAL A 85 10.43 7.89 -5.89
N GLU A 86 9.29 7.70 -6.54
CA GLU A 86 8.42 8.79 -6.95
C GLU A 86 7.05 8.67 -6.31
N THR A 87 6.36 9.80 -6.22
CA THR A 87 4.97 9.90 -5.79
C THR A 87 4.14 10.28 -7.03
N PRO A 88 3.49 9.30 -7.68
CA PRO A 88 2.59 9.56 -8.80
C PRO A 88 1.57 10.66 -8.50
N LYS A 89 1.37 11.56 -9.46
CA LYS A 89 0.43 12.69 -9.34
C LYS A 89 -1.03 12.20 -9.47
N PRO A 90 -2.02 12.88 -8.86
CA PRO A 90 -3.43 12.48 -8.91
C PRO A 90 -3.94 12.16 -10.32
N LYS A 91 -3.72 13.08 -11.29
CA LYS A 91 -4.11 12.87 -12.70
C LYS A 91 -3.49 11.62 -13.33
N TYR A 92 -2.28 11.23 -12.93
CA TYR A 92 -1.64 10.01 -13.42
C TYR A 92 -2.28 8.76 -12.79
N ILE A 93 -2.63 8.83 -11.50
CA ILE A 93 -3.33 7.76 -10.78
C ILE A 93 -4.71 7.51 -11.41
N GLU A 94 -5.47 8.57 -11.69
CA GLU A 94 -6.78 8.49 -12.36
C GLU A 94 -6.72 7.81 -13.74
N GLN A 95 -5.60 7.99 -14.45
CA GLN A 95 -5.36 7.37 -15.76
C GLN A 95 -4.71 5.98 -15.68
N SER A 96 -4.53 5.44 -14.47
CA SER A 96 -3.91 4.15 -14.22
C SER A 96 -4.94 3.09 -13.86
N ASN A 97 -4.55 1.83 -13.98
CA ASN A 97 -5.42 0.68 -13.72
C ASN A 97 -5.24 0.21 -12.26
N PRO A 98 -6.24 0.31 -11.38
CA PRO A 98 -6.21 -0.37 -10.09
C PRO A 98 -6.34 -1.89 -10.30
N HIS A 99 -5.62 -2.68 -9.51
CA HIS A 99 -5.64 -4.14 -9.59
C HIS A 99 -6.22 -4.82 -8.37
N PHE A 100 -5.82 -4.41 -7.18
CA PHE A 100 -6.35 -4.93 -5.93
C PHE A 100 -6.07 -3.97 -4.80
N THR A 101 -6.89 -4.03 -3.76
CA THR A 101 -6.76 -3.25 -2.54
C THR A 101 -6.64 -4.17 -1.35
N VAL A 102 -5.74 -3.82 -0.43
CA VAL A 102 -5.58 -4.51 0.86
C VAL A 102 -5.66 -3.49 1.98
N VAL A 103 -6.40 -3.80 3.04
CA VAL A 103 -6.47 -2.94 4.22
C VAL A 103 -5.41 -3.40 5.19
N VAL A 104 -4.59 -2.48 5.66
CA VAL A 104 -3.52 -2.74 6.63
C VAL A 104 -3.59 -1.74 7.78
N GLY A 105 -3.23 -2.19 8.98
CA GLY A 105 -3.00 -1.28 10.10
C GLY A 105 -1.58 -0.71 10.10
N ASP A 106 -1.25 -0.02 11.19
CA ASP A 106 0.04 0.66 11.43
C ASP A 106 1.26 -0.22 11.12
N GLU A 107 1.20 -1.51 11.45
CA GLU A 107 2.31 -2.42 11.17
C GLU A 107 2.53 -2.64 9.67
N GLY A 108 1.46 -2.87 8.91
CA GLY A 108 1.57 -3.02 7.46
C GLY A 108 2.03 -1.72 6.79
N TYR A 109 1.53 -0.58 7.26
CA TYR A 109 2.03 0.73 6.85
C TYR A 109 3.54 0.88 7.11
N ARG A 110 4.02 0.59 8.32
CA ARG A 110 5.45 0.66 8.66
C ARG A 110 6.30 -0.27 7.80
N ARG A 111 5.82 -1.47 7.51
CA ARG A 111 6.50 -2.42 6.60
C ARG A 111 6.63 -1.84 5.19
N LEU A 112 5.58 -1.23 4.66
CA LEU A 112 5.63 -0.52 3.36
C LEU A 112 6.59 0.65 3.39
N MET A 113 6.55 1.47 4.44
CA MET A 113 7.46 2.61 4.58
C MET A 113 8.93 2.17 4.68
N SER A 114 9.21 1.02 5.29
CA SER A 114 10.55 0.43 5.27
C SER A 114 11.01 0.09 3.85
N VAL A 115 10.13 -0.48 3.01
CA VAL A 115 10.43 -0.73 1.58
C VAL A 115 10.68 0.60 0.86
N VAL A 116 9.81 1.59 1.05
CA VAL A 116 9.94 2.93 0.43
C VAL A 116 11.29 3.56 0.78
N THR A 117 11.66 3.58 2.06
CA THR A 117 12.93 4.16 2.54
C THR A 117 14.14 3.38 2.00
N LYS A 118 14.11 2.04 2.08
CA LYS A 118 15.16 1.19 1.49
C LYS A 118 15.42 1.53 0.03
N TRP A 119 14.37 1.74 -0.77
CA TRP A 119 14.50 2.05 -2.20
C TRP A 119 14.88 3.49 -2.49
N ARG A 120 14.44 4.43 -1.65
CA ARG A 120 14.81 5.85 -1.74
C ARG A 120 16.31 6.04 -1.50
N ASP A 121 16.85 5.34 -0.51
CA ASP A 121 18.21 5.57 -0.01
C ASP A 121 19.26 4.68 -0.70
N MET A 122 18.87 3.93 -1.75
CA MET A 122 19.81 3.06 -2.46
C MET A 122 20.96 3.84 -3.12
N PRO A 123 22.19 3.29 -3.08
CA PRO A 123 23.31 3.82 -3.84
C PRO A 123 22.99 3.91 -5.34
N GLN A 124 23.42 5.00 -5.96
CA GLN A 124 23.20 5.25 -7.39
C GLN A 124 24.37 4.70 -8.22
N LYS A 125 24.14 4.21 -9.43
CA LYS A 125 22.89 4.20 -10.23
C LYS A 125 21.98 3.02 -9.85
N SER A 126 20.76 3.31 -9.38
CA SER A 126 19.88 2.28 -8.80
C SER A 126 18.84 1.70 -9.76
N TYR A 127 18.40 2.41 -10.81
CA TYR A 127 17.36 1.92 -11.73
C TYR A 127 17.94 1.08 -12.87
N HIS A 128 17.34 -0.08 -13.15
CA HIS A 128 17.71 -0.97 -14.24
C HIS A 128 16.51 -1.82 -14.71
N LEU A 129 16.23 -1.86 -16.02
CA LEU A 129 15.05 -2.55 -16.56
C LEU A 129 14.92 -4.02 -16.21
N ASN A 130 16.04 -4.75 -16.09
CA ASN A 130 16.01 -6.19 -15.85
C ASN A 130 16.25 -6.57 -14.38
N LYS A 131 16.70 -5.64 -13.54
CA LYS A 131 17.27 -5.96 -12.21
C LYS A 131 16.64 -5.17 -11.08
N ARG A 132 16.17 -3.95 -11.37
CA ARG A 132 15.66 -3.02 -10.35
C ARG A 132 14.80 -1.94 -10.99
N ASN A 133 13.51 -2.21 -11.12
CA ASN A 133 12.54 -1.31 -11.72
C ASN A 133 11.25 -1.25 -10.87
N CYS A 134 10.20 -0.60 -11.38
CA CYS A 134 8.90 -0.49 -10.72
C CYS A 134 8.28 -1.84 -10.31
N VAL A 135 8.42 -2.90 -11.10
CA VAL A 135 7.88 -4.23 -10.80
C VAL A 135 8.62 -4.88 -9.63
N HIS A 136 9.94 -4.71 -9.57
CA HIS A 136 10.75 -5.20 -8.45
C HIS A 136 10.38 -4.46 -7.15
N PHE A 137 10.21 -3.15 -7.22
CA PHE A 137 9.73 -2.34 -6.09
C PHE A 137 8.36 -2.80 -5.59
N ALA A 138 7.39 -2.93 -6.51
CA ALA A 138 6.06 -3.43 -6.17
C ALA A 138 6.10 -4.85 -5.60
N SER A 139 6.96 -5.73 -6.12
CA SER A 139 7.10 -7.10 -5.59
C SER A 139 7.60 -7.14 -4.15
N GLU A 140 8.53 -6.25 -3.77
CA GLU A 140 8.99 -6.14 -2.38
C GLU A 140 7.89 -5.59 -1.46
N ALA A 141 7.10 -4.62 -1.93
CA ALA A 141 5.94 -4.12 -1.18
C ALA A 141 4.87 -5.21 -0.97
N ILE A 142 4.54 -5.97 -2.01
CA ILE A 142 3.62 -7.12 -1.96
C ILE A 142 4.11 -8.17 -0.97
N ALA A 143 5.40 -8.52 -1.03
CA ALA A 143 6.01 -9.47 -0.10
C ALA A 143 6.04 -8.95 1.34
N ALA A 144 6.29 -7.65 1.55
CA ALA A 144 6.28 -7.02 2.87
C ALA A 144 4.92 -7.12 3.56
N LEU A 145 3.84 -7.15 2.77
CA LEU A 145 2.46 -7.38 3.24
C LEU A 145 2.08 -8.87 3.34
N GLY A 146 2.99 -9.80 3.05
CA GLY A 146 2.76 -11.24 3.17
C GLY A 146 2.08 -11.89 1.96
N PHE A 147 1.91 -11.17 0.85
CA PHE A 147 1.31 -11.72 -0.36
C PHE A 147 2.35 -12.40 -1.24
N ARG A 148 1.89 -13.40 -2.01
CA ARG A 148 2.72 -14.21 -2.90
C ARG A 148 2.96 -13.49 -4.23
N PHE A 149 4.17 -13.64 -4.75
CA PHE A 149 4.49 -13.35 -6.14
C PHE A 149 5.46 -14.41 -6.66
N ASN A 150 5.55 -14.55 -7.98
CA ASN A 150 6.49 -15.48 -8.61
C ASN A 150 7.87 -14.82 -8.79
N SER A 151 8.86 -15.24 -8.00
CA SER A 151 10.24 -14.73 -8.09
C SER A 151 10.95 -15.08 -9.41
N LYS A 152 10.42 -16.04 -10.17
CA LYS A 152 10.91 -16.44 -11.50
C LYS A 152 10.03 -15.91 -12.63
N THR A 153 9.20 -14.89 -12.37
CA THR A 153 8.28 -14.35 -13.39
C THR A 153 9.03 -13.85 -14.63
N LYS A 154 8.40 -14.01 -15.79
CA LYS A 154 8.83 -13.36 -17.04
C LYS A 154 8.30 -11.93 -17.17
N ASN A 155 7.47 -11.48 -16.23
CA ASN A 155 6.73 -10.22 -16.28
C ASN A 155 7.46 -9.05 -15.61
N TRP A 156 8.78 -9.17 -15.36
CA TRP A 156 9.59 -8.10 -14.74
C TRP A 156 9.55 -6.76 -15.46
N LYS A 157 9.17 -6.71 -16.75
CA LYS A 157 8.99 -5.49 -17.54
C LYS A 157 7.54 -5.21 -17.91
N LYS A 158 6.60 -5.97 -17.37
CA LYS A 158 5.18 -5.94 -17.73
C LYS A 158 4.32 -5.72 -16.47
N PRO A 159 4.28 -4.48 -15.94
CA PRO A 159 3.53 -4.14 -14.72
C PRO A 159 2.13 -4.76 -14.63
N LYS A 160 1.32 -4.58 -15.66
CA LYS A 160 -0.05 -5.14 -15.72
C LYS A 160 -0.06 -6.67 -15.63
N SER A 161 0.75 -7.34 -16.44
CA SER A 161 0.83 -8.81 -16.43
C SER A 161 1.35 -9.35 -15.09
N PHE A 162 2.27 -8.63 -14.46
CA PHE A 162 2.76 -8.98 -13.12
C PHE A 162 1.66 -8.86 -12.06
N MET A 163 0.88 -7.78 -12.05
CA MET A 163 -0.24 -7.62 -11.10
C MET A 163 -1.32 -8.69 -11.27
N ILE A 164 -1.63 -9.07 -12.52
CA ILE A 164 -2.56 -10.17 -12.82
C ILE A 164 -2.01 -11.51 -12.31
N GLU A 165 -0.71 -11.77 -12.47
CA GLU A 165 -0.05 -12.96 -11.92
C GLU A 165 -0.12 -12.99 -10.39
N VAL A 166 0.09 -11.84 -9.72
CA VAL A 166 -0.05 -11.72 -8.26
C VAL A 166 -1.48 -12.03 -7.82
N LEU A 167 -2.49 -11.48 -8.47
CA LEU A 167 -3.89 -11.81 -8.20
C LEU A 167 -4.15 -13.32 -8.31
N GLY A 168 -3.67 -13.96 -9.37
CA GLY A 168 -3.83 -15.42 -9.56
C GLY A 168 -3.14 -16.29 -8.49
N LEU A 169 -2.10 -15.77 -7.85
CA LEU A 169 -1.37 -16.46 -6.77
C LEU A 169 -1.97 -16.24 -5.38
N ASN A 170 -2.90 -15.29 -5.24
CA ASN A 170 -3.51 -14.90 -3.98
C ASN A 170 -5.04 -14.84 -4.12
N PRO A 171 -5.75 -15.99 -4.06
CA PRO A 171 -7.18 -16.07 -4.33
C PRO A 171 -8.08 -15.28 -3.37
N GLY A 172 -7.52 -14.79 -2.24
CA GLY A 172 -8.22 -13.88 -1.32
C GLY A 172 -8.16 -12.41 -1.71
N LEU A 173 -7.39 -12.04 -2.74
CA LEU A 173 -7.36 -10.67 -3.28
C LEU A 173 -8.44 -10.50 -4.34
N SER A 174 -9.21 -9.42 -4.22
CA SER A 174 -10.15 -8.98 -5.25
C SER A 174 -9.74 -7.64 -5.84
N LYS A 175 -10.25 -7.36 -7.03
CA LYS A 175 -10.23 -6.02 -7.63
C LYS A 175 -11.02 -5.03 -6.81
#